data_AF-W4RKN8-F1
#
_entry.id   AF-W4RKN8-F1
#
_cell.length_a   1.000
_cell.length_b   1.000
_cell.length_c   1.000
_cell.angle_alpha   90.00
_cell.angle_beta   90.00
_cell.angle_gamma   90.00
#
_symmetry.space_group_name_H-M   'P 1'
#
loop_
_entity.id
_entity.type
_entity.pdbx_description
1 polymer ?
#
loop_
_entity_poly.entity_id
_entity_poly.type
_entity_poly.pdbx_seq_one_letter_code
_entity_poly.pdbx_strand_id
1 'polypeptide(L)' 'MYYQNNMEFEIRNGFLPNMYNSDRLKVLEVSDSSVIIKMSNAENRCVFPVDNFDYWIKRGLLVNVNEKRRTS' A
#
# COMPACT_ATOMS: atom_id res chain seq x y z
N MET A 1 2.23 12.66 -0.59
CA MET A 1 2.92 12.06 0.59
C MET A 1 4.24 11.46 0.07
N TYR A 2 5.36 11.45 0.82
CA TYR A 2 6.59 10.82 0.31
C TYR A 2 6.59 9.33 0.63
N TYR A 3 6.51 8.48 -0.40
CA TYR A 3 6.61 7.03 -0.28
C TYR A 3 8.07 6.60 -0.34
N GLN A 4 8.44 5.57 0.40
CA GLN A 4 9.78 4.99 0.36
C GLN A 4 9.70 3.50 0.06
N ASN A 5 10.75 3.00 -0.59
CA ASN A 5 10.91 1.57 -0.81
C ASN A 5 10.91 0.82 0.53
N ASN A 6 10.34 -0.38 0.53
CA ASN A 6 10.10 -1.21 1.73
C ASN A 6 9.07 -0.67 2.72
N MET A 7 8.31 0.39 2.41
CA MET A 7 7.12 0.69 3.21
C MET A 7 6.09 -0.44 3.11
N GLU A 8 5.40 -0.70 4.20
CA GLU A 8 4.36 -1.69 4.34
C GLU A 8 3.06 -1.00 4.72
N PHE A 9 1.97 -1.46 4.12
CA PHE A 9 0.63 -0.95 4.33
C PHE A 9 -0.31 -2.11 4.66
N GLU A 10 -1.16 -1.90 5.66
CA GLU A 10 -2.25 -2.81 5.98
C GLU A 10 -3.49 -2.44 5.15
N ILE A 11 -4.09 -3.44 4.51
CA ILE A 11 -5.31 -3.28 3.73
C ILE A 11 -6.50 -3.27 4.70
N ARG A 12 -7.33 -2.24 4.63
CA ARG A 12 -8.62 -2.17 5.34
C ARG A 12 -9.77 -2.55 4.40
N ASN A 13 -10.90 -2.91 4.99
CA ASN A 13 -12.12 -3.25 4.26
C ASN A 13 -12.48 -2.15 3.25
N GLY A 14 -12.75 -2.55 2.00
CA GLY A 14 -13.16 -1.65 0.92
C GLY A 14 -12.03 -1.11 0.04
N PHE A 15 -10.79 -1.57 0.21
CA PHE A 15 -9.67 -1.18 -0.65
C PHE A 15 -9.90 -1.58 -2.13
N LEU A 16 -10.08 -2.87 -2.41
CA LEU A 16 -10.42 -3.40 -3.74
C LEU A 16 -11.10 -4.78 -3.65
N PRO A 17 -12.12 -5.06 -4.49
CA PRO A 17 -12.93 -6.27 -4.37
C PRO A 17 -12.21 -7.60 -4.65
N ASN A 18 -11.04 -7.55 -5.31
CA ASN A 18 -10.26 -8.75 -5.66
C ASN A 18 -8.97 -8.88 -4.85
N MET A 19 -8.77 -8.02 -3.84
CA MET A 19 -7.55 -8.02 -3.01
C MET A 19 -7.80 -8.47 -1.56
N TYR A 20 -9.03 -8.92 -1.24
CA TYR A 20 -9.44 -9.30 0.12
C TYR A 20 -8.66 -10.46 0.73
N ASN A 21 -7.96 -11.26 -0.06
CA ASN A 21 -7.16 -12.36 0.47
C ASN A 21 -5.78 -11.91 0.99
N SER A 22 -5.45 -10.62 0.89
CA SER A 22 -4.17 -10.08 1.33
C SER A 22 -4.37 -9.06 2.44
N ASP A 23 -3.73 -9.29 3.58
CA ASP A 23 -3.81 -8.35 4.71
C ASP A 23 -2.85 -7.18 4.54
N ARG A 24 -1.79 -7.35 3.71
CA ARG A 24 -0.65 -6.43 3.64
C ARG A 24 -0.11 -6.25 2.24
N LEU A 25 0.36 -5.03 1.99
CA LEU A 25 1.04 -4.60 0.78
C LEU A 25 2.43 -4.08 1.15
N LYS A 26 3.42 -4.47 0.36
CA LYS A 26 4.78 -3.95 0.47
C LYS A 26 5.12 -3.13 -0.77
N VAL A 27 5.55 -1.89 -0.57
CA VAL A 27 6.08 -1.03 -1.62
C VAL A 27 7.46 -1.55 -2.01
N LEU A 28 7.58 -1.95 -3.27
CA LEU A 28 8.85 -2.36 -3.85
C LEU A 28 9.58 -1.16 -4.44
N GLU A 29 8.86 -0.34 -5.19
CA GLU A 29 9.41 0.79 -5.93
C GLU A 29 8.39 1.91 -6.03
N VAL A 30 8.89 3.15 -5.96
CA VAL A 30 8.11 4.36 -6.13
C VAL A 30 8.73 5.14 -7.27
N SER A 31 7.91 5.45 -8.27
CA SER A 31 8.21 6.40 -9.34
C SER A 31 7.35 7.65 -9.18
N ASP A 32 7.67 8.71 -9.93
CA ASP A 32 6.92 9.97 -9.87
C ASP A 32 5.43 9.81 -10.20
N SER A 33 5.07 8.83 -11.02
CA SER A 33 3.70 8.60 -11.49
C SER A 33 3.06 7.31 -10.98
N SER A 34 3.86 6.36 -10.44
CA SER A 34 3.34 5.05 -10.06
C SER A 34 4.05 4.44 -8.86
N VAL A 35 3.32 3.58 -8.15
CA VAL A 35 3.81 2.80 -7.01
C VAL A 35 3.69 1.32 -7.37
N ILE A 36 4.82 0.63 -7.32
CA ILE A 36 4.88 -0.83 -7.50
C ILE A 36 4.80 -1.47 -6.13
N ILE A 37 3.78 -2.29 -5.94
CA ILE A 37 3.55 -3.02 -4.70
C ILE A 37 3.53 -4.53 -4.93
N LYS A 38 3.91 -5.26 -3.90
CA LYS A 38 3.75 -6.71 -3.81
C LYS A 38 2.78 -7.04 -2.69
N MET A 39 1.84 -7.93 -2.97
CA MET A 39 0.94 -8.47 -1.96
C MET A 39 1.65 -9.55 -1.14
N SER A 40 1.33 -9.68 0.13
CA SER A 40 1.94 -10.74 0.96
C SER A 40 1.51 -12.16 0.54
N ASN A 41 0.29 -12.29 0.04
CA ASN A 41 -0.31 -13.58 -0.36
C ASN A 41 -0.05 -13.98 -1.83
N ALA A 42 0.57 -13.11 -2.63
CA ALA A 42 0.78 -13.36 -4.06
C ALA A 42 2.19 -12.94 -4.48
N GLU A 43 2.82 -13.74 -5.34
CA GLU A 43 4.11 -13.39 -5.92
C GLU A 43 4.02 -12.26 -6.96
N ASN A 44 2.80 -11.97 -7.42
CA ASN A 44 2.50 -10.94 -8.40
C ASN A 44 2.81 -9.54 -7.87
N ARG A 45 3.35 -8.71 -8.77
CA ARG A 45 3.54 -7.28 -8.55
C ARG A 45 2.37 -6.54 -9.17
N CYS A 46 1.87 -5.54 -8.46
CA CYS A 46 0.83 -4.65 -8.95
C CYS A 46 1.41 -3.24 -9.08
N VAL A 47 1.00 -2.54 -10.14
CA VAL A 47 1.39 -1.15 -10.38
C VAL A 47 0.14 -0.31 -10.22
N PHE A 48 0.23 0.73 -9.40
CA PHE A 48 -0.85 1.68 -9.17
C PHE A 48 -0.39 3.09 -9.48
N PRO A 49 -1.27 3.95 -10.04
CA PRO A 49 -1.01 5.38 -10.07
C PRO A 49 -0.81 5.92 -8.66
N VAL A 50 0.12 6.86 -8.51
CA VAL A 50 0.39 7.53 -7.23
C VAL A 50 -0.89 8.16 -6.67
N ASP A 51 -1.69 8.81 -7.52
CA ASP A 51 -2.93 9.49 -7.10
C ASP A 51 -3.94 8.52 -6.47
N ASN A 52 -4.10 7.32 -7.04
CA ASN A 52 -4.98 6.29 -6.50
C ASN A 52 -4.46 5.80 -5.16
N PHE A 53 -3.14 5.61 -5.04
CA PHE A 53 -2.50 5.18 -3.81
C PHE A 53 -2.67 6.20 -2.69
N ASP A 54 -2.44 7.49 -2.99
CA ASP A 54 -2.69 8.63 -2.10
C ASP A 54 -4.17 8.67 -1.66
N TYR A 55 -5.10 8.46 -2.58
CA TYR A 55 -6.54 8.43 -2.29
C TYR A 55 -6.88 7.35 -1.26
N TRP A 56 -6.38 6.13 -1.42
CA TRP A 56 -6.67 5.04 -0.50
C TRP A 56 -6.10 5.27 0.90
N ILE A 57 -4.90 5.86 1.01
CA ILE A 57 -4.30 6.22 2.30
C ILE A 57 -5.13 7.31 2.98
N LYS A 58 -5.48 8.38 2.26
CA LYS A 58 -6.31 9.48 2.79
C LYS A 58 -7.69 9.02 3.25
N ARG A 59 -8.26 8.01 2.60
CA ARG A 59 -9.54 7.39 2.97
C ARG A 59 -9.42 6.38 4.12
N GLY A 60 -8.21 6.12 4.62
CA GLY A 60 -7.96 5.10 5.65
C GLY A 60 -8.12 3.67 5.15
N LEU A 61 -8.14 3.45 3.84
CA LEU A 61 -8.22 2.13 3.21
C LEU A 61 -6.85 1.44 3.18
N LEU A 62 -5.77 2.22 3.13
CA LEU A 62 -4.41 1.78 3.38
C LEU A 62 -3.84 2.47 4.60
N VAL A 63 -3.32 1.68 5.54
CA VAL A 63 -2.72 2.22 6.76
C VAL A 63 -1.25 1.86 6.77
N ASN A 64 -0.38 2.87 6.81
CA ASN A 64 1.06 2.67 6.91
C ASN A 64 1.41 2.02 8.26
N VAL A 65 1.92 0.78 8.24
CA VAL A 65 2.30 0.08 9.47
C VAL A 65 3.63 0.57 10.04
N ASN A 66 4.46 1.23 9.22
CA ASN A 66 5.72 1.81 9.70
C ASN A 66 5.50 3.06 10.55
N GLU A 67 4.47 3.86 10.24
CA GLU A 67 4.12 5.04 11.05
C GLU A 67 3.57 4.66 12.43
N LYS A 68 2.83 3.54 12.52
CA LYS A 68 2.34 3.02 13.81
C LYS A 68 3.45 2.66 14.81
N ARG A 69 4.67 2.38 14.36
CA ARG A 69 5.80 2.06 15.27
C ARG A 69 6.41 3.27 15.96
N ARG A 70 6.10 4.50 15.52
CA ARG A 70 6.74 5.72 16.03
C ARG A 70 6.05 6.33 17.25
N THR A 71 4.98 5.72 17.76
CA THR A 71 4.18 6.20 18.91
C THR A 71 4.15 5.22 20.09
N SER A 72 5.15 4.33 20.22
CA SER A 72 5.35 3.51 21.43
C SER A 72 6.50 4.04 22.27
#